data_AF-A0A9X0ZWK6-F1
#
_entry.id   AF-A0A9X0ZWK6-F1
#
_cell.length_a   1.000
_cell.length_b   1.000
_cell.length_c   1.000
_cell.angle_alpha   90.00
_cell.angle_beta   90.00
_cell.angle_gamma   90.00
#
_symmetry.space_group_name_H-M   'P 1'
#
loop_
_entity.id
_entity.type
_entity.pdbx_description
1 polymer ?
#
loop_
_entity_poly.entity_id
_entity_poly.type
_entity_poly.pdbx_seq_one_letter_code
_entity_poly.pdbx_strand_id
1 'polypeptide(L)'
;MTDNFQALDDTRHMLQWLADEPYEEIRSSVESILREQVADSLLIDFAVTSEPDWLTVGTRSPDNPDAIILNRTATAFEFCLHVSGGDQIHELHGVYTWAAWHLDHDGEEPNQRVWFDIGGTLAEFGKDSKLPERLNEGS
;
A
#
# COMPACT_ATOMS: atom_id res chain seq x y z
N MET A 1 -21.91 -3.08 -3.77
CA MET A 1 -21.02 -3.26 -2.60
C MET A 1 -20.20 -1.99 -2.44
N THR A 2 -19.65 -1.76 -1.26
CA THR A 2 -18.89 -0.55 -0.91
C THR A 2 -17.54 -1.00 -0.39
N ASP A 3 -16.48 -0.24 -0.66
CA ASP A 3 -15.16 -0.56 -0.17
C ASP A 3 -15.10 -0.59 1.36
N ASN A 4 -14.24 -1.45 1.90
CA ASN A 4 -14.03 -1.61 3.33
C ASN A 4 -12.54 -1.49 3.67
N PHE A 5 -12.16 -0.36 4.24
CA PHE A 5 -10.80 -0.08 4.72
C PHE A 5 -10.69 -0.08 6.24
N GLN A 6 -11.70 -0.58 6.96
CA GLN A 6 -11.78 -0.44 8.42
C GLN A 6 -10.54 -1.00 9.14
N ALA A 7 -9.93 -2.06 8.61
CA ALA A 7 -8.72 -2.65 9.19
C ALA A 7 -7.48 -1.72 9.13
N LEU A 8 -7.53 -0.64 8.34
CA LEU A 8 -6.46 0.35 8.24
C LEU A 8 -6.67 1.57 9.14
N ASP A 9 -7.87 1.76 9.70
CA ASP A 9 -8.27 3.02 10.36
C ASP A 9 -7.34 3.40 11.52
N ASP A 10 -6.90 2.43 12.32
CA ASP A 10 -5.99 2.65 13.46
C ASP A 10 -4.62 3.19 13.01
N THR A 11 -4.22 2.91 11.76
CA THR A 11 -2.95 3.35 11.17
C THR A 11 -3.11 4.37 10.04
N ARG A 12 -4.32 4.92 9.85
CA ARG A 12 -4.62 5.88 8.78
C ARG A 12 -3.67 7.07 8.75
N HIS A 13 -3.28 7.58 9.92
CA HIS A 13 -2.34 8.69 10.05
C HIS A 13 -0.94 8.37 9.47
N MET A 14 -0.54 7.10 9.42
CA MET A 14 0.71 6.66 8.77
C MET A 14 0.54 6.58 7.25
N LEU A 15 -0.61 6.15 6.76
CA LEU A 15 -0.93 6.18 5.32
C LEU A 15 -0.95 7.60 4.76
N GLN A 16 -1.27 8.59 5.60
CA GLN A 16 -1.22 10.00 5.22
C GLN A 16 0.21 10.54 4.96
N TRP A 17 1.25 9.76 5.27
CA TRP A 17 2.60 10.05 4.77
C TRP A 17 2.78 9.73 3.28
N LEU A 18 1.89 8.90 2.71
CA LEU A 18 1.96 8.41 1.34
C LEU A 18 1.02 9.17 0.40
N ALA A 19 -0.19 9.50 0.87
CA ALA A 19 -1.15 10.34 0.15
C ALA A 19 -2.11 11.03 1.11
N ASP A 20 -2.60 12.23 0.73
CA ASP A 20 -3.56 13.00 1.52
C ASP A 20 -4.88 12.23 1.75
N GLU A 21 -5.35 11.55 0.71
CA GLU A 21 -6.57 10.73 0.70
C GLU A 21 -6.22 9.25 0.44
N PRO A 22 -5.67 8.54 1.43
CA PRO A 22 -4.98 7.27 1.20
C PRO A 22 -5.91 6.16 0.68
N TYR A 23 -7.17 6.14 1.08
CA TYR A 23 -8.12 5.12 0.61
C TYR A 23 -8.55 5.35 -0.84
N GLU A 24 -8.67 6.61 -1.26
CA GLU A 24 -8.94 6.94 -2.65
C GLU A 24 -7.74 6.60 -3.53
N GLU A 25 -6.53 6.88 -3.04
CA GLU A 25 -5.28 6.53 -3.75
C GLU A 25 -5.11 5.01 -3.89
N ILE A 26 -5.35 4.23 -2.81
CA ILE A 26 -5.31 2.76 -2.88
C ILE A 26 -6.32 2.25 -3.91
N ARG A 27 -7.57 2.74 -3.87
CA ARG A 27 -8.60 2.33 -4.83
C ARG A 27 -8.18 2.65 -6.27
N SER A 28 -7.74 3.88 -6.52
CA SER A 28 -7.28 4.35 -7.83
C SER A 28 -6.11 3.52 -8.36
N SER A 29 -5.13 3.25 -7.50
CA SER A 29 -3.96 2.40 -7.80
C SER A 29 -4.38 0.98 -8.21
N VAL A 30 -5.25 0.33 -7.42
CA VAL A 30 -5.77 -1.01 -7.75
C VAL A 30 -6.53 -1.00 -9.07
N GLU A 31 -7.39 -0.01 -9.31
CA GLU A 31 -8.11 0.12 -10.57
C GLU A 31 -7.16 0.29 -11.78
N SER A 32 -6.10 1.08 -11.63
CA SER A 32 -5.08 1.24 -12.68
C SER A 32 -4.37 -0.07 -12.99
N ILE A 33 -3.91 -0.77 -11.94
CA ILE A 33 -3.20 -2.05 -12.07
C ILE A 33 -4.08 -3.10 -12.76
N LEU A 34 -5.36 -3.20 -12.38
CA LEU A 34 -6.29 -4.13 -13.00
C LEU A 34 -6.49 -3.82 -14.49
N ARG A 35 -6.65 -2.54 -14.87
CA ARG A 35 -6.81 -2.12 -16.27
C ARG A 35 -5.56 -2.35 -17.10
N GLU A 36 -4.37 -2.24 -16.52
CA GLU A 36 -3.11 -2.56 -17.20
C GLU A 36 -3.01 -4.04 -17.56
N GLN A 37 -3.58 -4.93 -16.73
CA GLN A 37 -3.63 -6.37 -17.03
C GLN A 37 -4.75 -6.73 -18.01
N VAL A 38 -5.94 -6.17 -17.81
CA VAL A 38 -7.12 -6.40 -18.64
C VAL A 38 -7.85 -5.06 -18.82
N ALA A 39 -7.78 -4.48 -20.02
CA ALA A 39 -8.24 -3.11 -20.29
C ALA A 39 -9.71 -2.84 -19.90
N ASP A 40 -10.58 -3.84 -20.04
CA ASP A 40 -12.01 -3.74 -19.73
C ASP A 40 -12.34 -4.11 -18.26
N SER A 41 -11.33 -4.23 -17.40
CA SER A 41 -11.56 -4.51 -15.98
C SER A 41 -12.19 -3.34 -15.24
N LEU A 42 -13.25 -3.64 -14.47
CA LEU A 42 -13.91 -2.69 -13.58
C LEU A 42 -13.92 -3.25 -12.16
N LEU A 43 -13.30 -2.51 -11.23
CA LEU A 43 -13.34 -2.81 -9.81
C LEU A 43 -14.75 -2.52 -9.25
N ILE A 44 -15.40 -3.56 -8.73
CA ILE A 44 -16.75 -3.48 -8.15
C ILE A 44 -16.66 -3.06 -6.68
N ASP A 45 -15.77 -3.69 -5.92
CA ASP A 45 -15.49 -3.40 -4.52
C ASP A 45 -14.11 -3.89 -4.12
N PHE A 46 -13.58 -3.31 -3.04
CA PHE A 46 -12.31 -3.67 -2.43
C PHE A 46 -12.43 -3.69 -0.91
N ALA A 47 -11.99 -4.77 -0.27
CA ALA A 47 -12.00 -4.92 1.18
C ALA A 47 -10.61 -5.32 1.69
N VAL A 48 -10.13 -4.61 2.69
CA VAL A 48 -8.93 -4.99 3.45
C VAL A 48 -9.32 -6.05 4.47
N THR A 49 -8.63 -7.19 4.45
CA THR A 49 -9.00 -8.38 5.23
C THR A 49 -8.04 -8.68 6.37
N SER A 50 -6.97 -7.91 6.52
CA SER A 50 -5.99 -8.03 7.62
C SER A 50 -5.63 -6.67 8.22
N GLU A 51 -5.07 -6.69 9.43
CA GLU A 51 -4.28 -5.55 9.90
C GLU A 51 -3.05 -5.37 9.00
N PRO A 52 -2.55 -4.13 8.83
CA PRO A 52 -1.38 -3.87 8.01
C PRO A 52 -0.09 -4.15 8.76
N ASP A 53 0.85 -4.78 8.08
CA ASP A 53 2.25 -4.81 8.47
C ASP A 53 2.93 -3.51 8.05
N TRP A 54 3.72 -2.93 8.96
CA TRP A 54 4.46 -1.70 8.72
C TRP A 54 5.96 -1.89 8.93
N LEU A 55 6.76 -1.26 8.08
CA LEU A 55 8.19 -1.05 8.29
C LEU A 55 8.51 0.42 8.03
N THR A 56 9.17 1.04 9.00
CA THR A 56 9.51 2.46 8.96
C THR A 56 10.97 2.65 9.31
N VAL A 57 11.70 3.41 8.48
CA VAL A 57 13.08 3.79 8.73
C VAL A 57 13.17 5.31 8.77
N GLY A 58 13.75 5.81 9.85
CA GLY A 58 13.98 7.24 10.04
C GLY A 58 15.33 7.50 10.70
N THR A 59 15.79 8.73 10.57
CA THR A 59 17.00 9.24 11.19
C THR A 59 16.63 10.20 12.31
N ARG A 60 17.47 10.30 13.36
CA ARG A 60 17.23 11.30 14.41
C ARG A 60 17.49 12.68 13.85
N SER A 61 16.61 13.63 14.16
CA SER A 61 16.82 15.02 13.77
C SER A 61 18.08 15.57 14.45
N PRO A 62 18.97 16.23 13.70
CA PRO A 62 20.16 16.89 14.27
C PRO A 62 19.79 18.10 15.14
N ASP A 63 18.64 18.73 14.87
CA ASP A 63 18.18 19.95 15.54
C ASP A 63 17.28 19.66 16.75
N ASN A 64 16.64 18.48 16.76
CA ASN A 64 15.82 18.02 17.87
C ASN A 64 16.07 16.52 18.16
N PRO A 65 16.86 16.18 19.19
CA PRO A 65 17.20 14.80 19.54
C PRO A 65 16.00 13.89 19.81
N ASP A 66 14.85 14.46 20.15
CA ASP A 66 13.60 13.74 20.43
C ASP A 66 12.70 13.59 19.17
N ALA A 67 13.09 14.18 18.04
CA ALA A 67 12.38 14.05 16.77
C ALA A 67 13.04 13.02 15.85
N ILE A 68 12.21 12.27 15.13
CA ILE A 68 12.63 11.34 14.07
C ILE A 68 12.18 11.96 12.74
N ILE A 69 13.13 12.08 11.81
CA ILE A 69 12.87 12.41 10.41
C ILE A 69 12.61 11.09 9.70
N LEU A 70 11.44 10.97 9.06
CA LEU A 70 11.04 9.78 8.33
C LEU A 70 11.77 9.75 6.98
N ASN A 71 12.54 8.70 6.69
CA ASN A 71 13.27 8.58 5.42
C ASN A 71 12.52 7.70 4.43
N ARG A 72 12.03 6.55 4.89
CA ARG A 72 11.29 5.59 4.07
C ARG A 72 10.31 4.77 4.91
N THR A 73 9.21 4.37 4.29
CA THR A 73 8.21 3.52 4.94
C THR A 73 7.61 2.56 3.93
N ALA A 74 7.17 1.39 4.40
CA ALA A 74 6.37 0.47 3.60
C ALA A 74 5.28 -0.17 4.45
N THR A 75 4.14 -0.41 3.82
CA THR A 75 3.02 -1.14 4.39
C THR A 75 2.60 -2.29 3.49
N ALA A 76 2.17 -3.40 4.08
CA ALA A 76 1.54 -4.51 3.39
C ALA A 76 0.27 -4.96 4.11
N PHE A 77 -0.78 -5.27 3.37
CA PHE A 77 -2.03 -5.83 3.92
C PHE A 77 -2.71 -6.77 2.94
N GLU A 78 -3.46 -7.73 3.46
CA GLU A 78 -4.28 -8.63 2.65
C GLU A 78 -5.58 -7.95 2.22
N PHE A 79 -6.06 -8.30 1.04
CA PHE A 79 -7.33 -7.83 0.51
C PHE A 79 -8.15 -8.95 -0.11
N CYS A 80 -9.45 -8.66 -0.24
CA CYS A 80 -10.39 -9.33 -1.13
C CYS A 80 -11.03 -8.27 -2.03
N LEU A 81 -11.23 -8.57 -3.31
CA LEU A 81 -11.91 -7.67 -4.24
C LEU A 81 -12.79 -8.44 -5.22
N HIS A 82 -13.75 -7.72 -5.79
CA HIS A 82 -14.52 -8.18 -6.93
C HIS A 82 -14.22 -7.31 -8.14
N VAL A 83 -13.91 -7.94 -9.26
CA VAL A 83 -13.64 -7.27 -10.53
C VAL A 83 -14.48 -7.90 -11.63
N SER A 84 -15.10 -7.09 -12.48
CA SER A 84 -15.71 -7.58 -13.72
C SER A 84 -14.74 -7.47 -14.89
N GLY A 85 -14.72 -8.48 -15.75
CA GLY A 85 -14.04 -8.47 -17.04
C GLY A 85 -14.61 -9.55 -17.96
N GLY A 86 -14.79 -9.26 -19.25
CA GLY A 86 -15.28 -10.24 -20.23
C GLY A 86 -16.61 -10.90 -19.87
N ASP A 87 -17.60 -10.10 -19.44
CA ASP A 87 -18.94 -10.53 -18.97
C ASP A 87 -18.96 -11.44 -17.72
N GLN A 88 -17.84 -11.57 -17.02
CA GLN A 88 -17.73 -12.36 -15.78
C GLN A 88 -17.29 -11.49 -14.61
N ILE A 89 -17.69 -11.91 -13.40
CA ILE A 89 -17.20 -11.35 -12.13
C ILE A 89 -16.24 -12.35 -11.51
N HIS A 90 -15.08 -11.87 -11.10
CA HIS A 90 -14.06 -12.65 -10.42
C HIS A 90 -13.84 -12.08 -9.02
N GLU A 91 -13.79 -12.98 -8.03
CA GLU A 91 -13.31 -12.68 -6.69
C GLU A 91 -11.79 -12.95 -6.66
N LEU A 92 -11.00 -11.97 -6.22
CA LEU A 92 -9.55 -12.08 -6.11
C LEU A 92 -9.12 -11.73 -4.69
N HIS A 93 -8.15 -12.48 -4.19
CA HIS A 93 -7.48 -12.25 -2.92
C HIS A 93 -6.00 -11.98 -3.17
N GLY A 94 -5.33 -11.28 -2.27
CA GLY A 94 -3.90 -11.06 -2.39
C GLY A 94 -3.35 -10.11 -1.35
N VAL A 95 -2.12 -9.63 -1.59
CA VAL A 95 -1.46 -8.60 -0.78
C VAL A 95 -1.24 -7.33 -1.59
N TYR A 96 -1.64 -6.21 -1.02
CA TYR A 96 -1.26 -4.88 -1.50
C TYR A 96 -0.04 -4.43 -0.69
N THR A 97 1.01 -3.98 -1.36
CA THR A 97 2.17 -3.36 -0.71
C THR A 97 2.41 -1.98 -1.28
N TRP A 98 2.67 -1.01 -0.41
CA TRP A 98 2.99 0.36 -0.79
C TRP A 98 4.24 0.81 -0.03
N ALA A 99 5.28 1.18 -0.77
CA ALA A 99 6.52 1.72 -0.22
C ALA A 99 6.76 3.14 -0.74
N ALA A 100 7.34 3.97 0.12
CA ALA A 100 7.83 5.29 -0.23
C ALA A 100 9.23 5.55 0.35
N TRP A 101 10.02 6.32 -0.40
CA TRP A 101 11.40 6.71 -0.09
C TRP A 101 11.60 8.22 -0.27
N HIS A 102 12.66 8.73 0.33
CA HIS A 102 13.01 10.16 0.34
C HIS A 102 11.92 11.02 0.97
N LEU A 103 11.25 10.51 2.01
CA LEU A 103 10.23 11.24 2.78
C LEU A 103 10.84 12.39 3.61
N ASP A 104 12.16 12.49 3.64
CA ASP A 104 12.96 13.49 4.35
C ASP A 104 13.32 14.72 3.49
N HIS A 105 12.97 14.74 2.20
CA HIS A 105 13.27 15.86 1.32
C HIS A 105 12.11 16.87 1.27
N ASP A 106 12.35 18.07 1.79
CA ASP A 106 11.39 19.17 1.71
C ASP A 106 11.17 19.61 0.25
N GLY A 107 9.97 19.36 -0.28
CA GLY A 107 9.49 19.93 -1.54
C GLY A 107 9.63 19.05 -2.79
N GLU A 108 10.15 17.83 -2.65
CA GLU A 108 10.09 16.81 -3.71
C GLU A 108 9.00 15.80 -3.40
N GLU A 109 8.26 15.35 -4.44
CA GLU A 109 7.34 14.23 -4.25
C GLU A 109 8.15 12.98 -3.90
N PRO A 110 7.76 12.23 -2.84
CA PRO A 110 8.50 11.04 -2.46
C PRO A 110 8.43 10.02 -3.59
N ASN A 111 9.53 9.28 -3.79
CA ASN A 111 9.48 8.15 -4.69
C ASN A 111 8.56 7.10 -4.07
N GLN A 112 7.60 6.60 -4.82
CA GLN A 112 6.67 5.59 -4.32
C GLN A 112 6.57 4.41 -5.28
N ARG A 113 6.22 3.24 -4.74
CA ARG A 113 5.93 2.06 -5.53
C ARG A 113 4.88 1.20 -4.86
N VAL A 114 4.03 0.62 -5.69
CA VAL A 114 2.99 -0.33 -5.30
C VAL A 114 3.28 -1.69 -5.91
N TRP A 115 3.01 -2.74 -5.14
CA TRP A 115 2.95 -4.12 -5.60
C TRP A 115 1.58 -4.70 -5.28
N PHE A 116 1.10 -5.54 -6.19
CA PHE A 116 -0.22 -6.13 -6.12
C PHE A 116 -0.13 -7.64 -6.39
N ASP A 117 0.03 -8.41 -5.32
CA ASP A 117 0.35 -9.82 -5.38
C ASP A 117 -0.93 -10.67 -5.25
N ILE A 118 -1.58 -10.95 -6.38
CA ILE A 118 -2.75 -11.82 -6.44
C ILE A 118 -2.39 -13.24 -5.97
N GLY A 119 -3.18 -13.76 -5.03
CA GLY A 119 -2.99 -15.07 -4.41
C GLY A 119 -1.90 -15.11 -3.34
N GLY A 120 -1.23 -13.98 -3.06
CA GLY A 120 -0.24 -13.87 -2.00
C GLY A 120 -0.84 -13.71 -0.61
N THR A 121 -0.02 -13.93 0.41
CA THR A 121 -0.38 -13.76 1.83
C THR A 121 0.63 -12.90 2.57
N LEU A 122 0.26 -12.34 3.73
CA LEU A 122 1.20 -11.60 4.57
C LEU A 122 2.35 -12.47 5.10
N ALA A 123 2.18 -13.79 5.19
CA ALA A 123 3.30 -14.68 5.50
C ALA A 123 4.43 -14.60 4.45
N GLU A 124 4.08 -14.32 3.19
CA GLU A 124 5.03 -14.21 2.09
C GLU A 124 5.48 -12.77 1.84
N PHE A 125 4.57 -11.81 2.00
CA PHE A 125 4.78 -10.42 1.59
C PHE A 125 4.80 -9.40 2.74
N GLY A 126 4.57 -9.83 3.98
CA GLY A 126 4.58 -9.00 5.18
C GLY A 126 5.97 -8.69 5.73
N LYS A 127 6.01 -8.08 6.92
CA LYS A 127 7.20 -7.50 7.56
C LYS A 127 8.32 -8.51 7.82
N ASP A 128 7.96 -9.76 8.03
CA ASP A 128 8.90 -10.85 8.36
C ASP A 128 9.42 -11.58 7.11
N SER A 129 9.07 -11.12 5.90
CA SER A 129 9.46 -11.76 4.62
C SER A 129 9.87 -10.73 3.55
N LYS A 130 9.04 -10.44 2.54
CA LYS A 130 9.43 -9.59 1.40
C LYS A 130 9.28 -8.09 1.64
N LEU A 131 8.52 -7.63 2.63
CA LEU A 131 8.34 -6.20 2.87
C LEU A 131 9.67 -5.46 3.14
N PRO A 132 10.63 -6.00 3.92
CA PRO A 132 11.97 -5.42 4.04
C PRO A 132 12.70 -5.32 2.70
N GLU A 133 12.61 -6.33 1.83
CA GLU A 133 13.26 -6.31 0.51
C GLU A 133 12.66 -5.19 -0.35
N ARG A 134 11.34 -5.09 -0.39
CA ARG A 134 10.60 -4.03 -1.08
C ARG A 134 10.98 -2.67 -0.57
N LEU A 135 10.99 -2.46 0.76
CA LEU A 135 11.41 -1.20 1.36
C LEU A 135 12.87 -0.84 1.04
N ASN A 136 13.71 -1.82 0.69
CA ASN A 136 15.09 -1.55 0.34
C ASN A 136 15.33 -1.35 -1.17
N GLU A 137 14.34 -1.60 -2.06
CA GLU A 137 14.50 -1.44 -3.51
C GLU A 137 14.76 0.01 -3.95
N GLY A 138 14.21 1.00 -3.25
CA GLY A 138 14.42 2.43 -3.52
C GLY A 138 15.47 3.10 -2.64
N SER A 139 16.34 2.31 -1.98
CA SER A 139 17.46 2.82 -1.16
C SER A 139 18.64 3.31 -1.97
#